data_AF-A0A0F7FVU0-F1
#
_entry.id   AF-A0A0F7FVU0-F1
#
_cell.length_a   1.000
_cell.length_b   1.000
_cell.length_c   1.000
_cell.angle_alpha   90.00
_cell.angle_beta   90.00
_cell.angle_gamma   90.00
#
_symmetry.space_group_name_H-M   'P 1'
#
loop_
_entity.id
_entity.type
_entity.pdbx_description
1 polymer ?
#
loop_
_entity_poly.entity_id
_entity_poly.type
_entity_poly.pdbx_seq_one_letter_code
_entity_poly.pdbx_strand_id
1 'polypeptide(L)'
;MSGHEDDSALIARFPGPPALAQELLGRWREPHRRYHTVTHLRAVLDRLEELDVQRYAADPDAVRLAAWFHDAVYDPREAATNEEESAELAEDRLPPGGRGAEVARLVRLTATHDAGPGDTNGAALCDADLGVLAGSPARYAAYAAEVRQEYGFVPDAAFRTGRADVLRRLLALPRLFHTPHGAAHWEATARYNVAAELSLLTG
;
A
#
# COMPACT_ATOMS: atom_id res chain seq x y z
N MET A 1 -21.21 -9.54 -15.64
CA MET A 1 -21.96 -9.71 -14.37
C MET A 1 -21.05 -9.79 -13.15
N SER A 2 -19.74 -10.10 -13.27
CA SER A 2 -18.84 -10.27 -12.12
C SER A 2 -18.38 -8.97 -11.42
N GLY A 3 -18.29 -7.84 -12.11
CA GLY A 3 -17.73 -6.61 -11.51
C GLY A 3 -18.60 -5.96 -10.43
N HIS A 4 -19.93 -6.12 -10.49
CA HIS A 4 -20.84 -5.44 -9.54
C HIS A 4 -20.97 -6.20 -8.20
N GLU A 5 -20.89 -7.53 -8.24
CA GLU A 5 -20.85 -8.38 -7.04
C GLU A 5 -19.51 -8.23 -6.32
N ASP A 6 -18.41 -8.13 -7.08
CA ASP A 6 -17.07 -7.93 -6.53
C ASP A 6 -16.92 -6.56 -5.82
N ASP A 7 -17.57 -5.53 -6.34
CA ASP A 7 -17.62 -4.19 -5.72
C ASP A 7 -18.41 -4.21 -4.42
N SER A 8 -19.53 -4.91 -4.40
CA SER A 8 -20.39 -4.97 -3.20
C SER A 8 -19.64 -5.65 -2.04
N ALA A 9 -18.91 -6.73 -2.33
CA ALA A 9 -18.08 -7.41 -1.35
C ALA A 9 -16.93 -6.52 -0.84
N LEU A 10 -16.29 -5.75 -1.73
CA LEU A 10 -15.21 -4.86 -1.34
C LEU A 10 -15.74 -3.67 -0.52
N ILE A 11 -16.82 -3.01 -0.97
CA ILE A 11 -17.49 -1.91 -0.25
C ILE A 11 -17.90 -2.34 1.17
N ALA A 12 -18.34 -3.58 1.37
CA ALA A 12 -18.68 -4.09 2.70
C ALA A 12 -17.50 -4.12 3.68
N ARG A 13 -16.25 -4.07 3.20
CA ARG A 13 -15.02 -4.02 4.02
C ARG A 13 -14.64 -2.59 4.42
N PHE A 14 -15.32 -1.57 3.88
CA PHE A 14 -15.07 -0.16 4.20
C PHE A 14 -15.84 0.24 5.48
N PRO A 15 -15.15 0.69 6.54
CA PRO A 15 -15.79 1.07 7.81
C PRO A 15 -16.32 2.52 7.76
N GLY A 16 -17.21 2.79 6.79
CA GLY A 16 -17.79 4.11 6.57
C GLY A 16 -18.97 4.09 5.60
N PRO A 17 -19.45 5.26 5.14
CA PRO A 17 -20.58 5.33 4.22
C PRO A 17 -20.27 4.62 2.88
N PRO A 18 -21.15 3.73 2.38
CA PRO A 18 -20.93 3.02 1.11
C PRO A 18 -20.66 3.94 -0.09
N ALA A 19 -21.26 5.13 -0.10
CA ALA A 19 -21.04 6.13 -1.15
C ALA A 19 -19.58 6.63 -1.20
N LEU A 20 -18.91 6.75 -0.05
CA LEU A 20 -17.50 7.14 -0.01
C LEU A 20 -16.60 6.00 -0.51
N ALA A 21 -16.91 4.74 -0.14
CA ALA A 21 -16.21 3.59 -0.71
C ALA A 21 -16.31 3.54 -2.24
N GLN A 22 -17.52 3.77 -2.79
CA GLN A 22 -17.74 3.81 -4.24
C GLN A 22 -16.92 4.89 -4.93
N GLU A 23 -16.84 6.09 -4.32
CA GLU A 23 -15.99 7.15 -4.86
C GLU A 23 -14.52 6.75 -4.86
N LEU A 24 -14.01 6.21 -3.74
CA LEU A 24 -12.62 5.78 -3.65
C LEU A 24 -12.33 4.69 -4.70
N LEU A 25 -13.23 3.73 -4.91
CA LEU A 25 -13.09 2.76 -6.01
C LEU A 25 -13.00 3.43 -7.38
N GLY A 26 -13.69 4.55 -7.60
CA GLY A 26 -13.55 5.36 -8.81
C GLY A 26 -12.12 5.85 -9.03
N ARG A 27 -11.48 6.33 -7.97
CA ARG A 27 -10.07 6.79 -7.99
C ARG A 27 -9.10 5.63 -8.22
N TRP A 28 -9.27 4.52 -7.52
CA TRP A 28 -8.49 3.29 -7.71
C TRP A 28 -8.63 2.67 -9.13
N ARG A 29 -9.58 3.15 -9.94
CA ARG A 29 -9.85 2.71 -11.32
C ARG A 29 -9.37 3.68 -12.38
N GLU A 30 -8.73 4.77 -12.02
CA GLU A 30 -8.25 5.73 -12.99
C GLU A 30 -7.34 5.05 -14.04
N PRO A 31 -7.52 5.33 -15.33
CA PRO A 31 -7.01 4.51 -16.43
C PRO A 31 -5.48 4.55 -16.59
N HIS A 32 -4.80 5.50 -15.94
CA HIS A 32 -3.33 5.60 -15.95
C HIS A 32 -2.66 4.62 -14.99
N ARG A 33 -3.38 4.09 -13.99
CA ARG A 33 -2.86 3.14 -12.99
C ARG A 33 -2.59 1.78 -13.62
N ARG A 34 -1.53 1.11 -13.16
CA ARG A 34 -1.15 -0.25 -13.60
C ARG A 34 -0.97 -1.17 -12.41
N TYR A 35 -0.19 -0.76 -11.41
CA TYR A 35 -0.04 -1.50 -10.17
C TYR A 35 -1.01 -1.01 -9.10
N HIS A 36 -1.04 0.31 -8.85
CA HIS A 36 -1.83 0.95 -7.80
C HIS A 36 -3.32 1.06 -8.18
N THR A 37 -3.96 -0.10 -8.30
CA THR A 37 -5.35 -0.31 -8.76
C THR A 37 -6.20 -0.95 -7.65
N VAL A 38 -7.48 -1.18 -7.93
CA VAL A 38 -8.37 -1.96 -7.03
C VAL A 38 -7.79 -3.33 -6.65
N THR A 39 -6.96 -3.93 -7.50
CA THR A 39 -6.26 -5.19 -7.19
C THR A 39 -5.27 -5.01 -6.04
N HIS A 40 -4.50 -3.91 -6.02
CA HIS A 40 -3.60 -3.58 -4.90
C HIS A 40 -4.39 -3.31 -3.63
N LEU A 41 -5.41 -2.46 -3.68
CA LEU A 41 -6.30 -2.20 -2.54
C LEU A 41 -6.84 -3.49 -1.92
N ARG A 42 -7.33 -4.42 -2.75
CA ARG A 42 -7.81 -5.73 -2.27
C ARG A 42 -6.70 -6.52 -1.60
N ALA A 43 -5.51 -6.57 -2.20
CA ALA A 43 -4.37 -7.26 -1.62
C ALA A 43 -3.99 -6.70 -0.25
N VAL A 44 -3.95 -5.37 -0.09
CA VAL A 44 -3.69 -4.71 1.20
C VAL A 44 -4.74 -5.10 2.24
N LEU A 45 -6.03 -5.04 1.88
CA LEU A 45 -7.11 -5.43 2.80
C LEU A 45 -7.05 -6.92 3.18
N ASP A 46 -6.70 -7.80 2.24
CA ASP A 46 -6.53 -9.24 2.51
C ASP A 46 -5.34 -9.49 3.45
N ARG A 47 -4.26 -8.72 3.31
CA ARG A 47 -3.12 -8.77 4.25
C ARG A 47 -3.49 -8.26 5.63
N LEU A 48 -4.30 -7.21 5.75
CA LEU A 48 -4.81 -6.76 7.05
C LEU A 48 -5.64 -7.84 7.76
N GLU A 49 -6.38 -8.64 7.01
CA GLU A 49 -7.11 -9.79 7.57
C GLU A 49 -6.16 -10.92 7.99
N GLU A 50 -5.13 -11.22 7.19
CA GLU A 50 -4.09 -12.21 7.54
C GLU A 50 -3.32 -11.80 8.81
N LEU A 51 -3.10 -10.50 9.02
CA LEU A 51 -2.46 -9.95 10.22
C LEU A 51 -3.37 -9.93 11.47
N ASP A 52 -4.63 -10.34 11.35
CA ASP A 52 -5.65 -10.22 12.40
C ASP A 52 -5.71 -8.78 12.96
N VAL A 53 -5.82 -7.78 12.06
CA VAL A 53 -5.78 -6.35 12.42
C VAL A 53 -6.77 -6.00 13.52
N GLN A 54 -7.90 -6.71 13.61
CA GLN A 54 -8.91 -6.50 14.65
C GLN A 54 -8.39 -6.74 16.06
N ARG A 55 -7.43 -7.66 16.20
CA ARG A 55 -6.80 -7.97 17.48
C ARG A 55 -5.49 -7.22 17.69
N TYR A 56 -4.77 -6.93 16.62
CA TYR A 56 -3.42 -6.37 16.70
C TYR A 56 -3.40 -4.83 16.76
N ALA A 57 -4.20 -4.15 15.94
CA ALA A 57 -4.19 -2.70 15.84
C ALA A 57 -4.94 -2.04 17.00
N ALA A 58 -4.49 -0.85 17.42
CA ALA A 58 -5.15 -0.05 18.44
C ALA A 58 -6.49 0.52 17.94
N ASP A 59 -6.58 0.88 16.66
CA ASP A 59 -7.81 1.29 15.97
C ASP A 59 -7.91 0.59 14.60
N PRO A 60 -8.47 -0.62 14.55
CA PRO A 60 -8.57 -1.39 13.30
C PRO A 60 -9.39 -0.70 12.20
N ASP A 61 -10.39 0.11 12.57
CA ASP A 61 -11.18 0.87 11.61
C ASP A 61 -10.36 1.99 10.99
N ALA A 62 -9.53 2.69 11.77
CA ALA A 62 -8.62 3.70 11.23
C ALA A 62 -7.62 3.08 10.24
N VAL A 63 -7.07 1.90 10.55
CA VAL A 63 -6.17 1.17 9.64
C VAL A 63 -6.88 0.77 8.35
N ARG A 64 -8.12 0.26 8.44
CA ARG A 64 -8.91 -0.07 7.25
C ARG A 64 -9.22 1.17 6.43
N LEU A 65 -9.64 2.28 7.04
CA LEU A 65 -9.83 3.54 6.31
C LEU A 65 -8.54 3.97 5.62
N ALA A 66 -7.41 3.96 6.32
CA ALA A 66 -6.12 4.34 5.74
C ALA A 66 -5.72 3.45 4.55
N ALA A 67 -5.99 2.15 4.60
CA ALA A 67 -5.77 1.26 3.45
C ALA A 67 -6.59 1.68 2.22
N TRP A 68 -7.82 2.19 2.40
CA TRP A 68 -8.62 2.71 1.30
C TRP A 68 -8.14 4.05 0.75
N PHE A 69 -7.52 4.87 1.61
CA PHE A 69 -7.05 6.20 1.25
C PHE A 69 -5.61 6.26 0.75
N HIS A 70 -4.72 5.33 1.11
CA HIS A 70 -3.26 5.55 0.98
C HIS A 70 -2.74 5.93 -0.42
N ASP A 71 -3.30 5.35 -1.49
CA ASP A 71 -3.05 5.77 -2.89
C ASP A 71 -4.33 6.23 -3.60
N ALA A 72 -5.31 6.74 -2.84
CA ALA A 72 -6.54 7.26 -3.43
C ALA A 72 -6.27 8.45 -4.34
N VAL A 73 -5.21 9.21 -4.09
CA VAL A 73 -4.60 10.12 -5.06
C VAL A 73 -3.28 9.51 -5.52
N TYR A 74 -3.10 9.39 -6.83
CA TYR A 74 -1.91 8.78 -7.39
C TYR A 74 -1.62 9.30 -8.79
N ASP A 75 -0.51 10.01 -8.94
CA ASP A 75 0.11 10.27 -10.25
C ASP A 75 1.59 9.82 -10.18
N PRO A 76 2.04 8.86 -11.01
CA PRO A 76 3.45 8.46 -11.02
C PRO A 76 4.39 9.59 -11.49
N ARG A 77 3.88 10.65 -12.12
CA ARG A 77 4.67 11.83 -12.52
C ARG A 77 4.91 12.79 -11.36
N GLU A 78 4.02 12.82 -10.38
CA GLU A 78 4.09 13.67 -9.18
C GLU A 78 4.22 12.80 -7.91
N ALA A 79 5.00 11.73 -8.00
CA ALA A 79 5.07 10.69 -6.96
C ALA A 79 5.47 11.19 -5.56
N ALA A 80 6.02 12.41 -5.44
CA ALA A 80 6.41 12.99 -4.16
C ALA A 80 5.25 13.58 -3.35
N THR A 81 4.07 13.79 -3.96
CA THR A 81 2.91 14.40 -3.28
C THR A 81 1.75 13.42 -3.06
N ASN A 82 1.77 12.24 -3.67
CA ASN A 82 0.67 11.29 -3.65
C ASN A 82 0.17 10.96 -2.23
N GLU A 83 1.08 10.66 -1.29
CA GLU A 83 0.71 10.32 0.08
C GLU A 83 0.14 11.52 0.83
N GLU A 84 0.69 12.73 0.62
CA GLU A 84 0.16 13.94 1.26
C GLU A 84 -1.22 14.29 0.72
N GLU A 85 -1.41 14.29 -0.60
CA GLU A 85 -2.71 14.58 -1.23
C GLU A 85 -3.76 13.54 -0.87
N SER A 86 -3.36 12.26 -0.71
CA SER A 86 -4.23 11.20 -0.22
C SER A 86 -4.61 11.38 1.26
N ALA A 87 -3.68 11.87 2.08
CA ALA A 87 -3.93 12.18 3.48
C ALA A 87 -4.87 13.39 3.64
N GLU A 88 -4.63 14.46 2.88
CA GLU A 88 -5.52 15.63 2.83
C GLU A 88 -6.93 15.26 2.36
N LEU A 89 -7.04 14.38 1.36
CA LEU A 89 -8.32 13.83 0.94
C LEU A 89 -9.02 13.09 2.08
N ALA A 90 -8.30 12.32 2.91
CA ALA A 90 -8.89 11.65 4.06
C ALA A 90 -9.40 12.65 5.11
N GLU A 91 -8.66 13.73 5.38
CA GLU A 91 -9.07 14.80 6.30
C GLU A 91 -10.32 15.54 5.82
N ASP A 92 -10.44 15.81 4.52
CA ASP A 92 -11.61 16.45 3.91
C ASP A 92 -12.85 15.55 3.92
N ARG A 93 -12.67 14.25 3.65
CA ARG A 93 -13.79 13.32 3.41
C ARG A 93 -14.30 12.62 4.64
N LEU A 94 -13.52 12.55 5.71
CA LEU A 94 -13.92 11.96 6.97
C LEU A 94 -14.52 13.02 7.92
N PRO A 95 -15.50 12.64 8.75
CA PRO A 95 -16.19 13.61 9.61
C PRO A 95 -15.21 14.24 10.63
N PRO A 96 -15.33 15.56 10.89
CA PRO A 96 -14.58 16.23 11.94
C PRO A 96 -14.77 15.56 13.31
N GLY A 97 -13.70 15.47 14.10
CA GLY A 97 -13.71 14.81 15.41
C GLY A 97 -13.81 13.27 15.35
N GLY A 98 -13.86 12.69 14.14
CA GLY A 98 -13.73 11.26 13.91
C GLY A 98 -12.27 10.83 13.75
N ARG A 99 -12.05 9.81 12.91
CA ARG A 99 -10.73 9.18 12.68
C ARG A 99 -9.86 9.91 11.65
N GLY A 100 -10.31 11.03 11.08
CA GLY A 100 -9.63 11.72 9.97
C GLY A 100 -8.15 11.98 10.20
N ALA A 101 -7.79 12.53 11.37
CA ALA A 101 -6.39 12.83 11.71
C ALA A 101 -5.51 11.57 11.81
N GLU A 102 -6.02 10.48 12.39
CA GLU A 102 -5.26 9.23 12.48
C GLU A 102 -5.13 8.56 11.11
N VAL A 103 -6.19 8.55 10.32
CA VAL A 103 -6.16 8.03 8.94
C VAL A 103 -5.13 8.78 8.10
N ALA A 104 -5.13 10.12 8.17
CA ALA A 104 -4.18 10.95 7.45
C ALA A 104 -2.73 10.74 7.92
N ARG A 105 -2.50 10.59 9.23
CA ARG A 105 -1.18 10.23 9.77
C ARG A 105 -0.70 8.88 9.22
N LEU A 106 -1.58 7.88 9.21
CA LEU A 106 -1.26 6.54 8.70
C LEU A 106 -0.98 6.55 7.19
N VAL A 107 -1.75 7.30 6.41
CA VAL A 107 -1.50 7.49 4.98
C VAL A 107 -0.14 8.15 4.75
N ARG A 108 0.19 9.24 5.45
CA ARG A 108 1.52 9.88 5.33
C ARG A 108 2.67 8.92 5.70
N LEU A 109 2.43 7.98 6.63
CA LEU A 109 3.43 7.00 7.04
C LEU A 109 3.85 6.06 5.89
N THR A 110 2.98 5.80 4.91
CA THR A 110 3.31 4.92 3.76
C THR A 110 4.35 5.52 2.82
N ALA A 111 4.70 6.81 2.94
CA ALA A 111 5.82 7.37 2.17
C ALA A 111 7.19 6.82 2.62
N THR A 112 7.28 6.32 3.86
CA THR A 112 8.54 5.84 4.46
C THR A 112 8.48 4.39 4.92
N HIS A 113 7.26 3.90 5.22
CA HIS A 113 6.99 2.60 5.84
C HIS A 113 7.71 2.36 7.17
N ASP A 114 8.18 3.42 7.84
CA ASP A 114 8.95 3.33 9.08
C ASP A 114 8.07 3.53 10.32
N ALA A 115 7.24 2.51 10.61
CA ALA A 115 6.39 2.54 11.79
C ALA A 115 7.21 2.49 13.09
N GLY A 116 7.05 3.52 13.92
CA GLY A 116 7.77 3.63 15.19
C GLY A 116 7.43 2.53 16.20
N PRO A 117 8.30 2.26 17.18
CA PRO A 117 8.02 1.26 18.22
C PRO A 117 6.72 1.55 18.95
N GLY A 118 5.82 0.56 18.98
CA GLY A 118 4.51 0.66 19.64
C GLY A 118 3.39 1.25 18.77
N ASP A 119 3.68 1.73 17.56
CA ASP A 119 2.66 2.15 16.60
C ASP A 119 2.03 0.93 15.90
N THR A 120 1.11 0.24 16.58
CA THR A 120 0.48 -0.98 16.04
C THR A 120 -0.42 -0.70 14.85
N ASN A 121 -1.01 0.50 14.76
CA ASN A 121 -1.79 0.92 13.59
C ASN A 121 -0.89 1.09 12.36
N GLY A 122 0.20 1.85 12.53
CA GLY A 122 1.20 2.08 11.48
C GLY A 122 1.85 0.78 11.04
N ALA A 123 2.26 -0.07 12.00
CA ALA A 123 2.83 -1.38 11.72
C ALA A 123 1.87 -2.26 10.89
N ALA A 124 0.58 -2.28 11.21
CA ALA A 124 -0.39 -3.06 10.45
C ALA A 124 -0.55 -2.54 9.01
N LEU A 125 -0.67 -1.22 8.81
CA LEU A 125 -0.82 -0.64 7.48
C LEU A 125 0.44 -0.84 6.63
N CYS A 126 1.63 -0.48 7.16
CA CYS A 126 2.89 -0.59 6.43
C CYS A 126 3.20 -2.05 6.06
N ASP A 127 2.98 -3.00 6.99
CA ASP A 127 3.18 -4.41 6.70
C ASP A 127 2.22 -4.92 5.61
N ALA A 128 0.95 -4.49 5.66
CA ALA A 128 -0.05 -4.90 4.68
C ALA A 128 0.26 -4.35 3.28
N ASP A 129 0.67 -3.08 3.19
CA ASP A 129 1.05 -2.43 1.94
C ASP A 129 2.32 -3.06 1.31
N LEU A 130 3.35 -3.29 2.13
CA LEU A 130 4.57 -3.99 1.70
C LEU A 130 4.39 -5.51 1.53
N GLY A 131 3.22 -6.06 1.85
CA GLY A 131 2.95 -7.50 1.83
C GLY A 131 3.08 -8.15 0.44
N VAL A 132 3.06 -7.36 -0.64
CA VAL A 132 3.35 -7.81 -2.00
C VAL A 132 4.80 -8.32 -2.14
N LEU A 133 5.74 -7.73 -1.39
CA LEU A 133 7.16 -8.07 -1.47
C LEU A 133 7.39 -9.52 -1.03
N ALA A 134 6.58 -10.03 -0.09
CA ALA A 134 6.60 -11.40 0.38
C ALA A 134 5.81 -12.38 -0.51
N GLY A 135 5.40 -11.96 -1.70
CA GLY A 135 4.75 -12.84 -2.68
C GLY A 135 5.66 -13.97 -3.18
N SER A 136 5.06 -14.98 -3.82
CA SER A 136 5.84 -15.95 -4.59
C SER A 136 6.64 -15.25 -5.69
N PRO A 137 7.74 -15.85 -6.20
CA PRO A 137 8.54 -15.23 -7.25
C PRO A 137 7.73 -14.78 -8.47
N ALA A 138 6.69 -15.55 -8.84
CA ALA A 138 5.78 -15.19 -9.94
C ALA A 138 4.92 -13.96 -9.62
N ARG A 139 4.38 -13.86 -8.39
CA ARG A 139 3.60 -12.69 -7.95
C ARG A 139 4.48 -11.45 -7.86
N TYR A 140 5.69 -11.59 -7.32
CA TYR A 140 6.64 -10.49 -7.24
C TYR A 140 7.06 -10.00 -8.63
N ALA A 141 7.33 -10.91 -9.57
CA ALA A 141 7.67 -10.54 -10.94
C ALA A 141 6.53 -9.79 -11.65
N ALA A 142 5.27 -10.21 -11.42
CA ALA A 142 4.10 -9.48 -11.92
C ALA A 142 4.01 -8.07 -11.34
N TYR A 143 4.14 -7.94 -10.02
CA TYR A 143 4.22 -6.64 -9.32
C TYR A 143 5.30 -5.72 -9.93
N ALA A 144 6.53 -6.21 -10.06
CA ALA A 144 7.64 -5.41 -10.59
C ALA A 144 7.38 -4.99 -12.04
N ALA A 145 6.77 -5.85 -12.85
CA ALA A 145 6.38 -5.55 -14.23
C ALA A 145 5.27 -4.49 -14.31
N GLU A 146 4.26 -4.56 -13.44
CA GLU A 146 3.18 -3.57 -13.37
C GLU A 146 3.71 -2.19 -12.93
N VAL A 147 4.60 -2.15 -11.92
CA VAL A 147 5.31 -0.92 -11.54
C VAL A 147 6.13 -0.38 -12.72
N ARG A 148 6.86 -1.24 -13.45
CA ARG A 148 7.60 -0.79 -14.65
C ARG A 148 6.65 -0.18 -15.69
N GLN A 149 5.47 -0.76 -15.92
CA GLN A 149 4.49 -0.21 -16.86
C GLN A 149 3.95 1.15 -16.41
N GLU A 150 3.71 1.34 -15.12
CA GLU A 150 3.21 2.59 -14.55
C GLU A 150 4.19 3.75 -14.78
N TYR A 151 5.48 3.49 -14.62
CA TYR A 151 6.56 4.41 -14.94
C TYR A 151 7.02 4.31 -16.41
N GLY A 152 6.17 3.83 -17.33
CA GLY A 152 6.48 3.66 -18.75
C GLY A 152 6.97 4.94 -19.46
N PHE A 153 6.61 6.11 -18.92
CA PHE A 153 7.07 7.41 -19.41
C PHE A 153 8.51 7.76 -18.99
N VAL A 154 9.08 7.05 -18.00
CA VAL A 154 10.45 7.24 -17.53
C VAL A 154 11.41 6.43 -18.41
N PRO A 155 12.50 7.04 -18.94
CA PRO A 155 13.52 6.32 -19.68
C PRO A 155 14.13 5.16 -18.88
N ASP A 156 14.45 4.05 -19.55
CA ASP A 156 14.88 2.80 -18.88
C ASP A 156 16.05 2.99 -17.90
N ALA A 157 17.07 3.74 -18.29
CA ALA A 157 18.23 4.00 -17.42
C ALA A 157 17.87 4.79 -16.15
N ALA A 158 16.98 5.76 -16.29
CA ALA A 158 16.49 6.57 -15.16
C ALA A 158 15.58 5.72 -14.26
N PHE A 159 14.68 4.91 -14.84
CA PHE A 159 13.83 3.99 -14.09
C PHE A 159 14.66 2.98 -13.30
N ARG A 160 15.65 2.33 -13.93
CA ARG A 160 16.53 1.36 -13.25
C ARG A 160 17.24 2.00 -12.05
N THR A 161 17.79 3.20 -12.23
CA THR A 161 18.45 3.94 -11.14
C THR A 161 17.47 4.24 -10.00
N GLY A 162 16.34 4.87 -10.30
CA GLY A 162 15.35 5.26 -9.29
C GLY A 162 14.74 4.07 -8.57
N ARG A 163 14.39 2.99 -9.30
CA ARG A 163 13.89 1.76 -8.71
C ARG A 163 14.93 1.10 -7.82
N ALA A 164 16.18 1.01 -8.26
CA ALA A 164 17.27 0.47 -7.43
C ALA A 164 17.44 1.27 -6.13
N ASP A 165 17.30 2.60 -6.16
CA ASP A 165 17.37 3.44 -4.96
C ASP A 165 16.22 3.18 -3.99
N VAL A 166 14.99 2.99 -4.48
CA VAL A 166 13.85 2.55 -3.64
C VAL A 166 14.16 1.21 -2.96
N LEU A 167 14.62 0.22 -3.73
CA LEU A 167 14.91 -1.12 -3.17
C LEU A 167 16.06 -1.10 -2.17
N ARG A 168 17.09 -0.28 -2.40
CA ARG A 168 18.18 -0.08 -1.42
C ARG A 168 17.67 0.53 -0.13
N ARG A 169 16.78 1.53 -0.19
CA ARG A 169 16.17 2.12 1.01
C ARG A 169 15.38 1.08 1.81
N LEU A 170 14.56 0.28 1.13
CA LEU A 170 13.82 -0.82 1.77
C LEU A 170 14.77 -1.83 2.43
N LEU A 171 15.81 -2.28 1.74
CA LEU A 171 16.78 -3.24 2.30
C LEU A 171 17.60 -2.67 3.47
N ALA A 172 17.78 -1.35 3.51
CA ALA A 172 18.48 -0.66 4.59
C ALA A 172 17.64 -0.52 5.87
N LEU A 173 16.32 -0.71 5.80
CA LEU A 173 15.49 -0.78 7.00
C LEU A 173 15.92 -1.97 7.87
N PRO A 174 16.00 -1.82 9.21
CA PRO A 174 16.34 -2.92 10.11
C PRO A 174 15.40 -4.13 9.96
N ARG A 175 14.13 -3.86 9.61
CA ARG A 175 13.08 -4.83 9.32
C ARG A 175 12.14 -4.22 8.28
N LEU A 176 11.61 -5.04 7.37
CA LEU A 176 10.54 -4.64 6.45
C LEU A 176 9.17 -4.74 7.12
N PHE A 177 9.00 -5.74 8.00
CA PHE A 177 7.73 -6.01 8.67
C PHE A 177 7.83 -5.89 10.19
N HIS A 178 6.94 -5.08 10.76
CA HIS A 178 6.90 -4.71 12.18
C HIS A 178 5.97 -5.61 13.00
N THR A 179 4.92 -6.15 12.40
CA THR A 179 4.02 -7.10 13.07
C THR A 179 4.71 -8.42 13.38
N PRO A 180 4.32 -9.15 14.45
CA PRO A 180 4.87 -10.48 14.73
C PRO A 180 4.68 -11.47 13.57
N HIS A 181 3.52 -11.45 12.91
CA HIS A 181 3.22 -12.33 11.77
C HIS A 181 4.08 -11.99 10.56
N GLY A 182 4.12 -10.72 10.13
CA GLY A 182 4.93 -10.29 9.00
C GLY A 182 6.42 -10.57 9.22
N ALA A 183 6.92 -10.34 10.43
CA ALA A 183 8.31 -10.64 10.78
C ALA A 183 8.63 -12.14 10.68
N ALA A 184 7.73 -13.00 11.16
CA ALA A 184 7.95 -14.45 11.18
C ALA A 184 7.75 -15.10 9.81
N HIS A 185 6.82 -14.60 9.00
CA HIS A 185 6.35 -15.29 7.81
C HIS A 185 6.67 -14.59 6.48
N TRP A 186 6.92 -13.28 6.48
CA TRP A 186 7.05 -12.48 5.26
C TRP A 186 8.46 -11.91 5.03
N GLU A 187 9.16 -11.54 6.10
CA GLU A 187 10.47 -10.84 6.05
C GLU A 187 11.50 -11.53 5.15
N ALA A 188 11.74 -12.83 5.36
CA ALA A 188 12.76 -13.56 4.62
C ALA A 188 12.46 -13.62 3.12
N THR A 189 11.21 -13.88 2.74
CA THR A 189 10.77 -13.94 1.35
C THR A 189 10.84 -12.56 0.69
N ALA A 190 10.40 -11.51 1.38
CA ALA A 190 10.46 -10.14 0.87
C ALA A 190 11.89 -9.70 0.61
N ARG A 191 12.80 -9.89 1.57
CA ARG A 191 14.22 -9.53 1.39
C ARG A 191 14.87 -10.29 0.24
N TYR A 192 14.56 -11.58 0.09
CA TYR A 192 15.05 -12.38 -1.05
C TYR A 192 14.58 -11.79 -2.39
N ASN A 193 13.27 -11.51 -2.52
CA ASN A 193 12.72 -10.98 -3.76
C ASN A 193 13.27 -9.58 -4.09
N VAL A 194 13.33 -8.68 -3.10
CA VAL A 194 13.85 -7.32 -3.27
C VAL A 194 15.33 -7.34 -3.65
N ALA A 195 16.15 -8.18 -3.01
CA ALA A 195 17.56 -8.33 -3.35
C ALA A 195 17.77 -8.93 -4.75
N ALA A 196 16.92 -9.87 -5.16
CA ALA A 196 16.95 -10.45 -6.50
C ALA A 196 16.62 -9.40 -7.57
N GLU A 197 15.57 -8.60 -7.38
CA GLU A 197 15.23 -7.51 -8.29
C GLU A 197 16.35 -6.47 -8.37
N LEU A 198 16.88 -6.05 -7.21
CA LEU A 198 17.99 -5.10 -7.16
C LEU A 198 19.19 -5.60 -7.98
N SER A 199 19.54 -6.88 -7.86
CA SER A 199 20.64 -7.49 -8.61
C SER A 199 20.40 -7.45 -10.13
N LEU A 200 19.16 -7.68 -10.59
CA LEU A 200 18.80 -7.59 -12.01
C LEU A 200 18.82 -6.15 -12.56
N LEU A 201 18.59 -5.16 -11.69
CA LEU A 201 18.60 -3.74 -12.05
C LEU A 201 20.01 -3.13 -12.06
N THR A 202 20.97 -3.73 -11.34
CA THR A 202 22.34 -3.21 -11.20
C THR A 202 23.40 -4.05 -11.89
N GLY A 203 23.09 -5.29 -12.26
CA GLY A 203 23.89 -6.10 -13.18
C GLY A 203 23.65 -5.72 -14.63
#